data_AF-A0AAW0HP23-F1
#
_entry.id   AF-A0AAW0HP23-F1
#
_cell.length_a   1.000
_cell.length_b   1.000
_cell.length_c   1.000
_cell.angle_alpha   90.00
_cell.angle_beta   90.00
_cell.angle_gamma   90.00
#
_symmetry.space_group_name_H-M   'P 1'
#
loop_
_entity.id
_entity.type
_entity.pdbx_description
1 polymer ?
#
loop_
_entity_poly.entity_id
_entity_poly.type
_entity_poly.pdbx_seq_one_letter_code
_entity_poly.pdbx_strand_id
1 'polypeptide(L)'
;FLVGDDGNVYEGVGWHVQGLHAPGYSNVSLGIAFFGSKIGNSPTPAALSAAKDLIDHAVQNGYLSPRYIQPLLLKEETCLIPQHSETPKKACPSITPRSAWEARETHCSQMNLPAKFVIIIHTAGRSCNESVDCLTRVRDIQSFHIDHQDFCDIAYHFLVGQDGGVYEGVGWNIEGSHTYGYNDIALGIAFMGNFAEQPPNAAALKAAQDLIQCAVVEGYLIPNYLLMGHSDVSNILSPGQALYDIIKTWPHFKH
;
A
#
# COMPACT_ATOMS: atom_id res chain seq x y z
N PHE A 1 9.98 14.57 -22.79
CA PHE A 1 10.92 15.71 -22.75
C PHE A 1 10.54 16.64 -21.62
N LEU A 2 11.52 17.36 -21.06
CA LEU A 2 11.29 18.37 -20.03
C LEU A 2 11.58 19.76 -20.63
N VAL A 3 10.78 20.76 -20.27
CA VAL A 3 10.97 22.15 -20.73
C VAL A 3 11.07 23.08 -19.53
N GLY A 4 12.21 23.76 -19.42
CA GLY A 4 12.49 24.65 -18.31
C GLY A 4 11.98 26.06 -18.56
N ASP A 5 11.76 26.81 -17.47
CA ASP A 5 11.48 28.26 -17.53
C ASP A 5 12.65 29.10 -18.08
N ASP A 6 13.82 28.49 -18.21
CA ASP A 6 14.96 29.04 -18.93
C ASP A 6 14.81 28.99 -20.47
N GLY A 7 13.74 28.37 -20.98
CA GLY A 7 13.49 28.21 -22.41
C GLY A 7 14.31 27.07 -23.03
N ASN A 8 14.94 26.21 -22.23
CA ASN A 8 15.67 25.06 -22.74
C ASN A 8 14.80 23.80 -22.74
N VAL A 9 15.05 22.93 -23.72
CA VAL A 9 14.48 21.58 -23.78
C VAL A 9 15.53 20.59 -23.29
N TYR A 10 15.14 19.77 -22.33
CA TYR A 10 15.96 18.74 -21.74
C TYR A 10 15.43 17.37 -22.17
N GLU A 11 16.33 16.53 -22.66
CA GLU A 11 16.02 15.17 -23.05
C GLU A 11 15.75 14.32 -21.81
N GLY A 12 14.61 13.63 -21.81
CA GLY A 12 14.28 12.63 -20.79
C GLY A 12 14.73 11.24 -21.27
N VAL A 13 13.76 10.35 -21.51
CA VAL A 13 14.01 9.05 -22.16
C VAL A 13 14.32 9.17 -23.67
N GLY A 14 14.15 10.37 -24.25
CA GLY A 14 14.42 10.64 -25.66
C GLY A 14 13.35 10.10 -26.61
N TRP A 15 13.70 10.00 -27.89
CA TRP A 15 12.79 9.58 -28.97
C TRP A 15 12.66 8.06 -29.12
N HIS A 16 13.65 7.30 -28.63
CA HIS A 16 13.80 5.88 -28.93
C HIS A 16 13.42 4.95 -27.78
N VAL A 17 13.01 5.51 -26.64
CA VAL A 17 12.59 4.77 -25.45
C VAL A 17 11.19 5.22 -25.08
N GLN A 18 10.29 4.27 -24.81
CA GLN A 18 8.93 4.57 -24.42
C GLN A 18 8.91 5.23 -23.02
N GLY A 19 8.39 6.45 -22.95
CA GLY A 19 8.15 7.15 -21.69
C GLY A 19 6.94 6.61 -20.93
N LEU A 20 6.84 6.98 -19.65
CA LEU A 20 5.66 6.77 -18.80
C LEU A 20 5.14 8.15 -18.41
N HIS A 21 3.99 8.55 -18.97
CA HIS A 21 3.39 9.87 -18.68
C HIS A 21 1.88 9.81 -18.51
N ALA A 22 1.15 9.42 -19.56
CA ALA A 22 -0.31 9.30 -19.51
C ALA A 22 -0.73 7.82 -19.49
N PRO A 23 -1.40 7.33 -18.43
CA PRO A 23 -1.90 5.96 -18.37
C PRO A 23 -2.76 5.63 -19.59
N GLY A 24 -2.43 4.53 -20.29
CA GLY A 24 -3.14 4.09 -21.49
C GLY A 24 -2.78 4.81 -22.80
N TYR A 25 -1.99 5.89 -22.76
CA TYR A 25 -1.62 6.67 -23.96
C TYR A 25 -0.11 6.79 -24.17
N SER A 26 0.70 6.26 -23.25
CA SER A 26 2.16 6.45 -23.26
C SER A 26 2.87 5.88 -24.50
N ASN A 27 2.25 4.91 -25.19
CA ASN A 27 2.78 4.31 -26.43
C ASN A 27 2.36 5.03 -27.72
N VAL A 28 1.46 6.02 -27.64
CA VAL A 28 0.87 6.71 -28.82
C VAL A 28 0.93 8.23 -28.70
N SER A 29 1.67 8.77 -27.74
CA SER A 29 1.75 10.21 -27.50
C SER A 29 3.14 10.67 -27.07
N LEU A 30 3.44 11.94 -27.36
CA LEU A 30 4.66 12.61 -26.92
C LEU A 30 4.43 13.29 -25.56
N GLY A 31 5.12 12.82 -24.52
CA GLY A 31 5.07 13.43 -23.19
C GLY A 31 6.01 14.64 -23.07
N ILE A 32 5.47 15.81 -22.72
CA ILE A 32 6.22 17.03 -22.43
C ILE A 32 5.81 17.53 -21.03
N ALA A 33 6.78 17.69 -20.13
CA ALA A 33 6.54 18.26 -18.81
C ALA A 33 7.29 19.59 -18.65
N PHE A 34 6.65 20.56 -18.02
CA PHE A 34 7.23 21.87 -17.73
C PHE A 34 7.78 21.91 -16.30
N PHE A 35 8.91 22.59 -16.08
CA PHE A 35 9.47 22.78 -14.75
C PHE A 35 10.08 24.18 -14.56
N GLY A 36 10.13 24.65 -13.31
CA GLY A 36 10.68 25.96 -12.93
C GLY A 36 9.64 26.97 -12.44
N SER A 37 8.36 26.78 -12.79
CA SER A 37 7.31 27.69 -12.35
C SER A 37 6.90 27.41 -10.90
N LYS A 38 6.55 28.45 -10.15
CA LYS A 38 5.95 28.27 -8.81
C LYS A 38 4.62 27.51 -8.97
N ILE A 39 4.33 26.62 -8.02
CA ILE A 39 3.09 25.85 -7.97
C ILE A 39 1.89 26.78 -8.15
N GLY A 40 0.99 26.45 -9.09
CA GLY A 40 -0.21 27.24 -9.42
C GLY A 40 0.00 28.33 -10.48
N ASN A 41 1.19 28.46 -11.07
CA ASN A 41 1.45 29.39 -12.17
C ASN A 41 1.57 28.66 -13.52
N SER A 42 1.07 29.31 -14.58
CA SER A 42 1.27 28.87 -15.97
C SER A 42 2.76 28.88 -16.36
N PRO A 43 3.20 28.00 -17.29
CA PRO A 43 4.57 28.03 -17.81
C PRO A 43 4.95 29.38 -18.40
N THR A 44 6.22 29.75 -18.31
CA THR A 44 6.71 31.01 -18.87
C THR A 44 6.60 31.06 -20.40
N PRO A 45 6.52 32.26 -21.02
CA PRO A 45 6.51 32.38 -22.49
C PRO A 45 7.72 31.71 -23.17
N ALA A 46 8.89 31.75 -22.52
CA ALA A 46 10.10 31.08 -23.02
C ALA A 46 9.91 29.56 -23.06
N ALA A 47 9.40 28.98 -21.98
CA ALA A 47 9.09 27.55 -21.93
C ALA A 47 8.03 27.15 -22.96
N LEU A 48 6.96 27.95 -23.12
CA LEU A 48 5.92 27.68 -24.12
C LEU A 48 6.49 27.72 -25.55
N SER A 49 7.39 28.65 -25.84
CA SER A 49 8.08 28.72 -27.14
C SER A 49 8.94 27.48 -27.37
N ALA A 50 9.75 27.08 -26.38
CA ALA A 50 10.62 25.92 -26.49
C ALA A 50 9.84 24.61 -26.68
N ALA A 51 8.69 24.46 -26.00
CA ALA A 51 7.80 23.32 -26.18
C ALA A 51 7.21 23.29 -27.60
N LYS A 52 6.84 24.45 -28.15
CA LYS A 52 6.36 24.56 -29.53
C LYS A 52 7.44 24.14 -30.54
N ASP A 53 8.66 24.64 -30.38
CA ASP A 53 9.78 24.31 -31.26
C ASP A 53 10.10 22.81 -31.21
N LEU A 54 10.00 22.17 -30.04
CA LEU A 54 10.13 20.73 -29.88
C LEU A 54 9.04 19.95 -30.63
N ILE A 55 7.78 20.39 -30.56
CA ILE A 55 6.67 19.76 -31.28
C ILE A 55 6.89 19.89 -32.79
N ASP A 56 7.30 21.06 -33.26
CA ASP A 56 7.59 21.30 -34.68
C ASP A 56 8.73 20.39 -35.16
N HIS A 57 9.79 20.25 -34.36
CA HIS A 57 10.87 19.29 -34.63
C HIS A 57 10.38 17.85 -34.68
N ALA A 58 9.52 17.44 -33.75
CA ALA A 58 8.96 16.09 -33.70
C ALA A 58 8.14 15.77 -34.96
N VAL A 59 7.37 16.73 -35.46
CA VAL A 59 6.61 16.58 -36.70
C VAL A 59 7.53 16.50 -37.92
N GLN A 60 8.51 17.39 -38.02
CA GLN A 60 9.45 17.43 -39.15
C GLN A 60 10.25 16.13 -39.30
N ASN A 61 10.61 15.50 -38.19
CA ASN A 61 11.41 14.27 -38.17
C ASN A 61 10.57 12.99 -38.10
N GLY A 62 9.23 13.10 -38.18
CA GLY A 62 8.32 11.96 -38.22
C GLY A 62 8.08 11.26 -36.88
N TYR A 63 8.52 11.85 -35.76
CA TYR A 63 8.22 11.36 -34.41
C TYR A 63 6.78 11.64 -33.97
N LEU A 64 6.16 12.68 -34.54
CA LEU A 64 4.76 13.04 -34.30
C LEU A 64 4.02 13.20 -35.62
N SER A 65 2.76 12.75 -35.66
CA SER A 65 1.91 12.91 -36.85
C SER A 65 1.64 14.39 -37.15
N PRO A 66 1.71 14.85 -38.41
CA PRO A 66 1.33 16.21 -38.80
C PRO A 66 -0.17 16.49 -38.65
N ARG A 67 -0.99 15.44 -38.42
CA ARG A 67 -2.43 15.56 -38.09
C ARG A 67 -2.69 15.64 -36.58
N TYR A 68 -1.68 15.96 -35.77
CA TYR A 68 -1.83 16.13 -34.34
C TYR A 68 -2.98 17.11 -34.03
N ILE A 69 -3.98 16.62 -33.28
CA ILE A 69 -5.10 17.42 -32.77
C ILE A 69 -4.62 18.06 -31.46
N GLN A 70 -4.93 19.35 -31.28
CA GLN A 70 -4.66 20.21 -30.12
C GLN A 70 -4.23 19.50 -28.82
N PRO A 71 -3.25 20.05 -28.08
CA PRO A 71 -2.82 19.46 -26.81
C PRO A 71 -4.02 19.25 -25.90
N LEU A 72 -4.31 17.99 -25.61
CA LEU A 72 -5.09 17.64 -24.45
C LEU A 72 -4.22 18.01 -23.26
N LEU A 73 -4.43 19.22 -22.75
CA LEU A 73 -3.92 19.65 -21.47
C LEU A 73 -4.64 18.78 -20.44
N LEU A 74 -4.12 17.55 -20.26
CA LEU A 74 -4.46 16.71 -19.13
C LEU A 74 -4.17 17.57 -17.89
N LYS A 75 -5.15 17.63 -16.98
CA LYS A 75 -5.14 18.48 -15.78
C LYS A 75 -3.75 18.58 -15.17
N GLU A 76 -3.42 19.77 -14.66
CA GLU A 76 -2.24 20.02 -13.84
C GLU A 76 -2.02 18.86 -12.85
N GLU A 77 -1.04 18.02 -13.16
CA GLU A 77 -0.49 17.07 -12.23
C GLU A 77 0.87 17.61 -11.80
N THR A 78 1.05 17.80 -10.49
CA THR A 78 2.32 18.18 -9.90
C THR A 78 3.37 17.14 -10.32
N CYS A 79 4.19 17.50 -11.33
CA CYS A 79 5.32 16.70 -11.80
C CYS A 79 6.54 16.81 -10.90
N LEU A 80 6.37 17.43 -9.71
CA LEU A 80 7.24 17.06 -8.61
C LEU A 80 7.09 15.55 -8.51
N ILE A 81 8.20 14.83 -8.73
CA ILE A 81 8.47 13.60 -7.98
C ILE A 81 7.85 13.91 -6.63
N PRO A 82 6.84 13.15 -6.11
CA PRO A 82 6.55 13.29 -4.70
C PRO A 82 7.94 13.25 -4.12
N GLN A 83 8.38 14.35 -3.49
CA GLN A 83 9.63 14.26 -2.80
C GLN A 83 9.40 12.95 -2.06
N HIS A 84 10.27 11.97 -2.27
CA HIS A 84 10.65 11.27 -1.09
C HIS A 84 11.12 12.47 -0.22
N SER A 85 10.23 13.11 0.57
CA SER A 85 9.67 12.42 1.71
C SER A 85 10.47 11.13 1.86
N GLU A 86 11.76 11.30 2.13
CA GLU A 86 12.22 10.93 3.44
C GLU A 86 11.20 11.44 4.50
N THR A 87 9.94 10.97 4.44
CA THR A 87 9.38 10.17 5.51
C THR A 87 10.56 9.30 5.87
N PRO A 88 11.29 9.63 6.95
CA PRO A 88 12.46 8.87 7.33
C PRO A 88 12.02 7.42 7.22
N LYS A 89 12.68 6.59 6.38
CA LYS A 89 12.30 5.18 6.13
C LYS A 89 11.71 4.69 7.42
N LYS A 90 10.37 4.63 7.51
CA LYS A 90 9.77 4.55 8.84
C LYS A 90 10.15 3.16 9.25
N ALA A 91 11.08 3.08 10.21
CA ALA A 91 11.70 1.81 10.55
C ALA A 91 10.55 0.86 10.79
N CYS A 92 10.59 -0.31 10.15
CA CYS A 92 9.59 -1.34 10.34
C CYS A 92 9.23 -1.39 11.82
N PRO A 93 7.94 -1.40 12.19
CA PRO A 93 7.57 -1.42 13.58
C PRO A 93 8.28 -2.59 14.26
N SER A 94 8.65 -2.44 15.52
CA SER A 94 9.22 -3.57 16.26
C SER A 94 8.18 -4.68 16.32
N ILE A 95 8.41 -5.76 15.57
CA ILE A 95 7.54 -6.93 15.56
C ILE A 95 7.98 -7.83 16.71
N THR A 96 7.08 -8.08 17.64
CA THR A 96 7.28 -9.05 18.71
C THR A 96 7.31 -10.45 18.09
N PRO A 97 8.46 -11.14 18.10
CA PRO A 97 8.62 -12.40 17.38
C PRO A 97 7.85 -13.52 18.06
N ARG A 98 7.59 -14.59 17.31
CA ARG A 98 6.96 -15.82 17.81
C ARG A 98 7.56 -16.37 19.12
N SER A 99 8.89 -16.29 19.26
CA SER A 99 9.58 -16.76 20.46
C SER A 99 9.25 -15.96 21.73
N ALA A 100 8.90 -14.68 21.60
CA ALA A 100 8.64 -13.80 22.74
C ALA A 100 7.29 -14.10 23.41
N TRP A 101 6.33 -14.65 22.68
CA TRP A 101 5.04 -15.10 23.23
C TRP A 101 4.94 -16.62 23.38
N GLU A 102 6.05 -17.34 23.25
CA GLU A 102 6.14 -18.81 23.38
C GLU A 102 5.25 -19.56 22.37
N ALA A 103 5.31 -19.15 21.10
CA ALA A 103 4.57 -19.79 20.03
C ALA A 103 4.88 -21.29 19.90
N ARG A 104 3.84 -22.09 19.73
CA ARG A 104 3.97 -23.47 19.24
C ARG A 104 4.53 -23.47 17.81
N GLU A 105 5.11 -24.60 17.40
CA GLU A 105 5.58 -24.76 16.02
C GLU A 105 4.44 -24.67 15.01
N THR A 106 4.74 -24.14 13.82
CA THR A 106 3.79 -24.06 12.72
C THR A 106 3.90 -25.31 11.84
N HIS A 107 2.75 -25.81 11.38
CA HIS A 107 2.68 -26.89 10.40
C HIS A 107 1.98 -26.45 9.10
N CYS A 108 1.87 -25.15 8.89
CA CYS A 108 1.20 -24.56 7.74
C CYS A 108 2.09 -24.57 6.47
N SER A 109 1.43 -24.41 5.32
CA SER A 109 2.08 -24.29 4.01
C SER A 109 2.85 -22.97 3.87
N GLN A 110 3.68 -22.88 2.83
CA GLN A 110 4.36 -21.62 2.49
C GLN A 110 3.42 -20.65 1.77
N MET A 111 3.66 -19.36 1.98
CA MET A 111 2.91 -18.26 1.36
C MET A 111 3.36 -18.00 -0.10
N ASN A 112 2.45 -17.58 -0.97
CA ASN A 112 2.80 -17.09 -2.30
C ASN A 112 3.13 -15.59 -2.25
N LEU A 113 4.42 -15.27 -2.12
CA LEU A 113 4.91 -13.89 -2.05
C LEU A 113 5.31 -13.31 -3.43
N PRO A 114 5.29 -11.98 -3.60
CA PRO A 114 4.70 -10.99 -2.69
C PRO A 114 3.17 -11.10 -2.64
N ALA A 115 2.60 -10.88 -1.46
CA ALA A 115 1.15 -10.84 -1.29
C ALA A 115 0.54 -9.70 -2.12
N LYS A 116 -0.72 -9.87 -2.52
CA LYS A 116 -1.46 -8.92 -3.36
C LYS A 116 -2.52 -8.16 -2.58
N PHE A 117 -2.91 -8.68 -1.42
CA PHE A 117 -4.00 -8.17 -0.61
C PHE A 117 -3.58 -8.03 0.84
N VAL A 118 -4.22 -7.08 1.53
CA VAL A 118 -4.24 -6.99 2.99
C VAL A 118 -5.68 -7.13 3.44
N ILE A 119 -5.94 -8.04 4.36
CA ILE A 119 -7.27 -8.24 4.95
C ILE A 119 -7.21 -7.84 6.42
N ILE A 120 -7.97 -6.81 6.77
CA ILE A 120 -8.09 -6.33 8.14
C ILE A 120 -9.19 -7.12 8.86
N ILE A 121 -8.82 -7.65 10.02
CA ILE A 121 -9.63 -8.59 10.82
C ILE A 121 -9.73 -8.04 12.24
N HIS A 122 -10.80 -8.38 12.95
CA HIS A 122 -10.80 -8.32 14.41
C HIS A 122 -10.86 -9.74 15.00
N THR A 123 -10.30 -9.92 16.18
CA THR A 123 -10.40 -11.22 16.87
C THR A 123 -11.78 -11.46 17.51
N ALA A 124 -12.64 -10.44 17.53
CA ALA A 124 -13.96 -10.43 18.17
C ALA A 124 -13.94 -10.83 19.65
N GLY A 125 -12.80 -10.68 20.31
CA GLY A 125 -12.59 -11.09 21.70
C GLY A 125 -12.17 -9.94 22.61
N ARG A 126 -11.45 -10.27 23.69
CA ARG A 126 -10.88 -9.29 24.61
C ARG A 126 -9.73 -8.55 23.94
N SER A 127 -9.70 -7.24 24.12
CA SER A 127 -8.55 -6.39 23.82
C SER A 127 -7.46 -6.56 24.88
N CYS A 128 -6.26 -6.07 24.60
CA CYS A 128 -5.14 -6.00 25.54
C CYS A 128 -4.48 -4.62 25.39
N ASN A 129 -4.19 -3.94 26.51
CA ASN A 129 -3.62 -2.58 26.51
C ASN A 129 -2.18 -2.52 27.06
N GLU A 130 -1.72 -3.60 27.68
CA GLU A 130 -0.37 -3.76 28.22
C GLU A 130 0.32 -4.90 27.49
N SER A 131 1.62 -4.78 27.20
CA SER A 131 2.32 -5.76 26.37
C SER A 131 2.33 -7.17 26.96
N VAL A 132 2.41 -7.31 28.29
CA VAL A 132 2.33 -8.63 28.95
C VAL A 132 0.98 -9.31 28.74
N ASP A 133 -0.11 -8.54 28.78
CA ASP A 133 -1.46 -9.05 28.52
C ASP A 133 -1.61 -9.43 27.05
N CYS A 134 -1.01 -8.66 26.14
CA CYS A 134 -1.04 -8.95 24.72
C CYS A 134 -0.25 -10.21 24.35
N LEU A 135 0.91 -10.45 24.96
CA LEU A 135 1.66 -11.73 24.78
C LEU A 135 0.80 -12.93 25.17
N THR A 136 0.13 -12.84 26.33
CA THR A 136 -0.80 -13.88 26.80
C THR A 136 -1.97 -14.04 25.83
N ARG A 137 -2.51 -12.92 25.33
CA ARG A 137 -3.65 -12.92 24.41
C ARG A 137 -3.34 -13.60 23.09
N VAL A 138 -2.18 -13.34 22.49
CA VAL A 138 -1.76 -13.98 21.23
C VAL A 138 -1.62 -15.48 21.42
N ARG A 139 -1.04 -15.92 22.55
CA ARG A 139 -0.90 -17.33 22.91
C ARG A 139 -2.23 -18.05 23.10
N ASP A 140 -3.19 -17.39 23.75
CA ASP A 140 -4.55 -17.94 23.92
C ASP A 140 -5.25 -18.11 22.56
N ILE A 141 -5.08 -17.13 21.65
CA ILE A 141 -5.63 -17.19 20.30
C ILE A 141 -5.00 -18.35 19.50
N GLN A 142 -3.67 -18.56 19.61
CA GLN A 142 -3.02 -19.72 18.97
C GLN A 142 -3.59 -21.03 19.53
N SER A 143 -3.67 -21.18 20.84
CA SER A 143 -4.21 -22.39 21.49
C SER A 143 -5.65 -22.66 21.05
N PHE A 144 -6.49 -21.63 20.96
CA PHE A 144 -7.85 -21.78 20.46
C PHE A 144 -7.91 -22.24 19.00
N HIS A 145 -7.12 -21.63 18.10
CA HIS A 145 -7.11 -22.04 16.69
C HIS A 145 -6.59 -23.47 16.49
N ILE A 146 -5.53 -23.86 17.19
CA ILE A 146 -4.97 -25.21 17.06
C ILE A 146 -5.88 -26.24 17.73
N ASP A 147 -6.25 -26.03 19.00
CA ASP A 147 -6.87 -27.08 19.82
C ASP A 147 -8.39 -27.19 19.61
N HIS A 148 -9.04 -26.15 19.07
CA HIS A 148 -10.50 -26.11 18.91
C HIS A 148 -10.96 -25.89 17.47
N GLN A 149 -10.10 -25.43 16.56
CA GLN A 149 -10.45 -25.24 15.14
C GLN A 149 -9.64 -26.11 14.19
N ASP A 150 -8.74 -26.94 14.72
CA ASP A 150 -7.86 -27.83 13.95
C ASP A 150 -7.01 -27.08 12.91
N PHE A 151 -6.67 -25.82 13.18
CA PHE A 151 -5.78 -25.04 12.31
C PHE A 151 -4.33 -25.47 12.52
N CYS A 152 -3.53 -25.35 11.46
CA CYS A 152 -2.10 -25.68 11.49
C CYS A 152 -1.27 -24.72 12.38
N ASP A 153 -1.83 -23.55 12.71
CA ASP A 153 -1.27 -22.52 13.59
C ASP A 153 -2.34 -21.45 13.90
N ILE A 154 -1.95 -20.35 14.55
CA ILE A 154 -2.73 -19.12 14.63
C ILE A 154 -3.11 -18.63 13.22
N ALA A 155 -4.39 -18.30 13.01
CA ALA A 155 -4.91 -18.01 11.67
C ALA A 155 -4.28 -16.78 10.97
N TYR A 156 -3.76 -15.82 11.73
CA TYR A 156 -3.38 -14.49 11.23
C TYR A 156 -1.88 -14.37 11.00
N HIS A 157 -1.47 -13.56 10.02
CA HIS A 157 -0.06 -13.27 9.77
C HIS A 157 0.51 -12.39 10.89
N PHE A 158 -0.23 -11.35 11.27
CA PHE A 158 0.13 -10.44 12.35
C PHE A 158 -1.09 -10.06 13.18
N LEU A 159 -0.84 -9.79 14.46
CA LEU A 159 -1.84 -9.28 15.40
C LEU A 159 -1.41 -7.91 15.94
N VAL A 160 -2.38 -7.05 16.22
CA VAL A 160 -2.14 -5.70 16.74
C VAL A 160 -2.90 -5.50 18.05
N GLY A 161 -2.18 -5.12 19.10
CA GLY A 161 -2.73 -4.81 20.42
C GLY A 161 -3.06 -3.33 20.58
N GLN A 162 -3.88 -3.01 21.59
CA GLN A 162 -4.13 -1.60 21.97
C GLN A 162 -2.92 -0.97 22.66
N ASP A 163 -1.94 -1.76 23.07
CA ASP A 163 -0.62 -1.27 23.50
C ASP A 163 0.18 -0.66 22.33
N GLY A 164 -0.30 -0.77 21.09
CA GLY A 164 0.40 -0.34 19.88
C GLY A 164 1.47 -1.31 19.40
N GLY A 165 1.53 -2.52 20.00
CA GLY A 165 2.44 -3.58 19.60
C GLY A 165 1.96 -4.35 18.39
N VAL A 166 2.91 -4.80 17.56
CA VAL A 166 2.69 -5.79 16.50
C VAL A 166 3.25 -7.12 16.95
N TYR A 167 2.45 -8.17 16.85
CA TYR A 167 2.78 -9.52 17.27
C TYR A 167 2.80 -10.44 16.05
N GLU A 168 3.92 -11.12 15.84
CA GLU A 168 4.07 -12.08 14.76
C GLU A 168 3.15 -13.29 15.01
N GLY A 169 2.19 -13.51 14.11
CA GLY A 169 1.41 -14.74 14.02
C GLY A 169 2.16 -15.76 13.17
N VAL A 170 1.59 -16.25 12.08
CA VAL A 170 2.33 -17.11 11.13
C VAL A 170 3.49 -16.38 10.43
N GLY A 171 3.54 -15.05 10.52
CA GLY A 171 4.62 -14.24 9.97
C GLY A 171 4.46 -14.01 8.46
N TRP A 172 5.56 -13.67 7.78
CA TRP A 172 5.52 -13.25 6.37
C TRP A 172 5.47 -14.41 5.36
N ASN A 173 6.13 -15.52 5.67
CA ASN A 173 6.46 -16.57 4.69
C ASN A 173 5.51 -17.77 4.74
N ILE A 174 4.59 -17.79 5.70
CA ILE A 174 3.72 -18.93 5.98
C ILE A 174 2.28 -18.55 5.66
N GLU A 175 1.57 -19.44 4.99
CA GLU A 175 0.15 -19.30 4.66
C GLU A 175 -0.68 -19.27 5.95
N GLY A 176 -1.53 -18.25 6.08
CA GLY A 176 -2.48 -18.14 7.19
C GLY A 176 -3.71 -19.05 7.05
N SER A 177 -4.66 -18.93 7.97
CA SER A 177 -5.97 -19.62 7.91
C SER A 177 -7.11 -18.65 8.23
N HIS A 178 -6.95 -17.38 7.84
CA HIS A 178 -7.82 -16.30 8.28
C HIS A 178 -9.01 -16.02 7.38
N THR A 179 -8.88 -16.25 6.06
CA THR A 179 -9.92 -15.91 5.08
C THR A 179 -9.90 -16.89 3.91
N TYR A 180 -10.96 -17.69 3.82
CA TYR A 180 -11.11 -18.70 2.76
C TYR A 180 -10.99 -18.08 1.36
N GLY A 181 -10.17 -18.68 0.51
CA GLY A 181 -9.91 -18.19 -0.86
C GLY A 181 -8.87 -17.06 -0.97
N TYR A 182 -8.32 -16.60 0.16
CA TYR A 182 -7.31 -15.53 0.20
C TYR A 182 -6.05 -15.88 1.01
N ASN A 183 -6.06 -17.00 1.75
CA ASN A 183 -4.99 -17.37 2.69
C ASN A 183 -3.58 -17.41 2.07
N ASP A 184 -3.47 -17.78 0.79
CA ASP A 184 -2.21 -17.95 0.07
C ASP A 184 -1.73 -16.68 -0.65
N ILE A 185 -2.55 -15.64 -0.74
CA ILE A 185 -2.29 -14.42 -1.51
C ILE A 185 -2.49 -13.11 -0.73
N ALA A 186 -3.03 -13.18 0.49
CA ALA A 186 -3.35 -12.04 1.33
C ALA A 186 -2.66 -12.10 2.69
N LEU A 187 -2.14 -10.96 3.14
CA LEU A 187 -1.71 -10.80 4.53
C LEU A 187 -2.91 -10.49 5.42
N GLY A 188 -3.20 -11.38 6.36
CA GLY A 188 -4.23 -11.19 7.39
C GLY A 188 -3.67 -10.46 8.62
N ILE A 189 -4.15 -9.23 8.87
CA ILE A 189 -3.78 -8.42 10.04
C ILE A 189 -4.97 -8.33 10.99
N ALA A 190 -4.85 -8.92 12.17
CA ALA A 190 -5.93 -8.98 13.15
C ALA A 190 -5.74 -8.01 14.32
N PHE A 191 -6.72 -7.12 14.54
CA PHE A 191 -6.78 -6.32 15.75
C PHE A 191 -7.34 -7.15 16.91
N MET A 192 -6.60 -7.21 18.02
CA MET A 192 -7.02 -7.92 19.24
C MET A 192 -8.08 -7.10 19.98
N GLY A 193 -9.30 -7.62 20.04
CA GLY A 193 -10.49 -6.91 20.51
C GLY A 193 -11.73 -7.14 19.66
N ASN A 194 -12.82 -6.51 20.07
CA ASN A 194 -14.07 -6.40 19.33
C ASN A 194 -14.32 -4.93 18.98
N PHE A 195 -14.40 -4.66 17.68
CA PHE A 195 -14.51 -3.31 17.12
C PHE A 195 -15.80 -3.09 16.34
N ALA A 196 -16.88 -3.77 16.74
CA ALA A 196 -18.21 -3.53 16.19
C ALA A 196 -18.67 -2.10 16.48
N GLU A 197 -18.55 -1.64 17.73
CA GLU A 197 -19.08 -0.33 18.16
C GLU A 197 -18.00 0.70 18.50
N GLN A 198 -16.87 0.26 19.07
CA GLN A 198 -15.77 1.12 19.46
C GLN A 198 -14.58 0.87 18.54
N PRO A 199 -13.86 1.91 18.07
CA PRO A 199 -12.69 1.71 17.22
C PRO A 199 -11.46 1.29 18.04
N PRO A 200 -10.42 0.71 17.40
CA PRO A 200 -9.10 0.62 18.00
C PRO A 200 -8.54 2.01 18.31
N ASN A 201 -7.63 2.09 19.27
CA ASN A 201 -6.96 3.34 19.60
C ASN A 201 -5.96 3.75 18.51
N ALA A 202 -5.50 5.00 18.58
CA ALA A 202 -4.59 5.56 17.60
C ALA A 202 -3.24 4.81 17.50
N ALA A 203 -2.76 4.22 18.60
CA ALA A 203 -1.51 3.48 18.62
C ALA A 203 -1.62 2.17 17.80
N ALA A 204 -2.71 1.41 17.99
CA ALA A 204 -3.00 0.21 17.21
C ALA A 204 -3.16 0.51 15.72
N LEU A 205 -3.95 1.55 15.37
CA LEU A 205 -4.17 1.94 13.97
C LEU A 205 -2.84 2.32 13.29
N LYS A 206 -2.01 3.11 13.98
CA LYS A 206 -0.69 3.50 13.48
C LYS A 206 0.24 2.28 13.33
N ALA A 207 0.24 1.36 14.28
CA ALA A 207 1.07 0.15 14.22
C ALA A 207 0.72 -0.71 12.99
N ALA A 208 -0.58 -0.88 12.69
CA ALA A 208 -1.03 -1.61 11.51
C ALA A 208 -0.62 -0.91 10.20
N GLN A 209 -0.77 0.42 10.10
CA GLN A 209 -0.33 1.17 8.92
C GLN A 209 1.20 1.09 8.72
N ASP A 210 1.96 1.20 9.80
CA ASP A 210 3.42 1.08 9.77
C ASP A 210 3.87 -0.33 9.35
N LEU A 211 3.15 -1.36 9.79
CA LEU A 211 3.37 -2.74 9.38
C LEU A 211 3.09 -2.96 7.89
N ILE A 212 1.98 -2.43 7.37
CA ILE A 212 1.64 -2.53 5.94
C ILE A 212 2.70 -1.83 5.09
N GLN A 213 3.13 -0.64 5.50
CA GLN A 213 4.20 0.09 4.82
C GLN A 213 5.52 -0.68 4.84
N CYS A 214 5.87 -1.30 5.98
CA CYS A 214 7.03 -2.17 6.10
C CYS A 214 6.94 -3.36 5.13
N ALA A 215 5.78 -4.01 5.03
CA ALA A 215 5.57 -5.13 4.11
C ALA A 215 5.85 -4.74 2.65
N VAL A 216 5.47 -3.53 2.23
CA VAL A 216 5.80 -3.01 0.89
C VAL A 216 7.29 -2.76 0.71
N VAL A 217 7.92 -2.12 1.70
CA VAL A 217 9.36 -1.77 1.66
C VAL A 217 10.25 -3.02 1.62
N GLU A 218 9.89 -4.04 2.40
CA GLU A 218 10.63 -5.30 2.48
C GLU A 218 10.26 -6.29 1.35
N GLY A 219 9.30 -5.95 0.49
CA GLY A 219 8.91 -6.76 -0.66
C GLY A 219 8.01 -7.96 -0.34
N TYR A 220 7.39 -8.00 0.84
CA TYR A 220 6.37 -8.99 1.20
C TYR A 220 4.99 -8.66 0.62
N LEU A 221 4.75 -7.40 0.25
CA LEU A 221 3.49 -6.89 -0.30
C LEU A 221 3.78 -6.07 -1.55
N ILE A 222 3.01 -6.26 -2.62
CA ILE A 222 3.17 -5.45 -3.85
C ILE A 222 2.83 -3.98 -3.57
N PRO A 223 3.48 -2.99 -4.23
CA PRO A 223 3.19 -1.57 -3.99
C PRO A 223 1.76 -1.14 -4.33
N ASN A 224 1.09 -1.83 -5.26
CA ASN A 224 -0.29 -1.57 -5.68
C ASN A 224 -1.28 -2.60 -5.10
N TYR A 225 -1.05 -3.02 -3.86
CA TYR A 225 -1.92 -3.96 -3.16
C TYR A 225 -3.35 -3.43 -3.01
N LEU A 226 -4.28 -4.33 -2.70
CA LEU A 226 -5.65 -3.98 -2.33
C LEU A 226 -5.88 -4.23 -0.84
N LEU A 227 -6.39 -3.23 -0.13
CA LEU A 227 -6.78 -3.32 1.27
C LEU A 227 -8.29 -3.55 1.37
N MET A 228 -8.68 -4.52 2.19
CA MET A 228 -10.08 -4.92 2.38
C MET A 228 -10.35 -5.18 3.86
N GLY A 229 -11.58 -4.98 4.29
CA GLY A 229 -12.09 -5.58 5.52
C GLY A 229 -12.44 -7.05 5.29
N HIS A 230 -12.38 -7.87 6.34
CA HIS A 230 -12.78 -9.28 6.26
C HIS A 230 -14.23 -9.44 5.74
N SER A 231 -15.13 -8.50 6.04
CA SER A 231 -16.51 -8.44 5.57
C SER A 231 -16.67 -8.21 4.06
N ASP A 232 -15.64 -7.71 3.37
CA ASP A 232 -15.69 -7.45 1.92
C ASP A 232 -15.59 -8.74 1.10
N VAL A 233 -15.09 -9.80 1.72
CA VAL A 233 -14.76 -11.08 1.07
C VAL A 233 -15.39 -12.28 1.79
N SER A 234 -16.12 -12.05 2.88
CA SER A 234 -16.79 -13.08 3.66
C SER A 234 -18.04 -12.49 4.31
N ASN A 235 -19.13 -13.28 4.39
CA ASN A 235 -20.39 -12.84 4.99
C ASN A 235 -20.34 -12.90 6.53
N ILE A 236 -19.53 -12.02 7.12
CA ILE A 236 -19.26 -11.94 8.57
C ILE A 236 -19.10 -10.47 9.01
N LEU A 237 -19.17 -10.22 10.32
CA LEU A 237 -19.07 -8.86 10.87
C LEU A 237 -17.64 -8.30 10.93
N SER A 238 -16.61 -9.16 11.00
CA SER A 238 -15.21 -8.73 11.08
C SER A 238 -14.85 -7.80 9.92
N PRO A 239 -14.08 -6.71 10.12
CA PRO A 239 -13.35 -6.32 11.33
C PRO A 239 -14.17 -5.55 12.37
N GLY A 240 -15.50 -5.55 12.25
CA GLY A 240 -16.40 -4.74 13.05
C GLY A 240 -16.63 -3.37 12.45
N GLN A 241 -17.84 -2.84 12.60
CA GLN A 241 -18.28 -1.62 11.91
C GLN A 241 -17.39 -0.40 12.22
N ALA A 242 -17.06 -0.16 13.49
CA ALA A 242 -16.24 0.98 13.87
C ALA A 242 -14.82 0.95 13.29
N LEU A 243 -14.18 -0.24 13.22
CA LEU A 243 -12.89 -0.39 12.55
C LEU A 243 -13.03 -0.33 11.02
N TYR A 244 -14.08 -0.94 10.47
CA TYR A 244 -14.35 -0.92 9.03
C TYR A 244 -14.53 0.51 8.50
N ASP A 245 -15.22 1.38 9.25
CA ASP A 245 -15.41 2.79 8.90
C ASP A 245 -14.11 3.58 8.82
N ILE A 246 -13.10 3.20 9.61
CA ILE A 246 -11.77 3.81 9.59
C ILE A 246 -10.96 3.30 8.39
N ILE A 247 -10.88 1.98 8.18
CA ILE A 247 -10.02 1.44 7.12
C ILE A 247 -10.47 1.84 5.71
N LYS A 248 -11.76 2.16 5.52
CA LYS A 248 -12.29 2.77 4.27
C LYS A 248 -11.60 4.07 3.87
N THR A 249 -10.99 4.75 4.83
CA THR A 249 -10.26 6.01 4.61
C THR A 249 -8.77 5.80 4.35
N TRP A 250 -8.27 4.56 4.48
CA TRP A 250 -6.86 4.27 4.29
C TRP A 250 -6.49 4.19 2.81
N PRO A 251 -5.23 4.48 2.45
CA PRO A 251 -4.72 4.22 1.11
C PRO A 251 -4.95 2.76 0.70
N HIS A 252 -5.14 2.53 -0.60
CA HIS A 252 -5.36 1.21 -1.20
C HIS A 252 -6.65 0.49 -0.77
N PHE A 253 -7.55 1.13 -0.01
CA PHE A 253 -8.85 0.54 0.28
C PHE A 253 -9.63 0.29 -1.03
N LYS A 254 -10.12 -0.94 -1.19
CA LYS A 254 -10.91 -1.34 -2.36
C LYS A 254 -12.33 -0.76 -2.24
N HIS A 255 -12.60 0.30 -2.99
CA HIS A 255 -13.94 0.87 -3.15
C HIS A 255 -14.86 -0.01 -4.01
#